data_AF-A0A6N8B1J6-F1
#
_entry.id   AF-A0A6N8B1J6-F1
#
_cell.length_a   1.000
_cell.length_b   1.000
_cell.length_c   1.000
_cell.angle_alpha   90.00
_cell.angle_beta   90.00
_cell.angle_gamma   90.00
#
_symmetry.space_group_name_H-M   'P 1'
#
loop_
_entity.id
_entity.type
_entity.pdbx_description
1 polymer ?
#
loop_
_entity_poly.entity_id
_entity_poly.type
_entity_poly.pdbx_seq_one_letter_code
_entity_poly.pdbx_strand_id
1 'polypeptide(L)' 'MDSLIAASARALASGDVLAALNHVALREDPAALALRGIAMARLGELARARGLLRRARRGFGTHEGLSRA' A
#
# COMPACT_ATOMS: atom_id res chain seq x y z
N MET A 1 15.70 -0.46 -5.55
CA MET A 1 14.62 -0.61 -4.55
C MET A 1 13.91 0.73 -4.46
N ASP A 2 12.58 0.76 -4.53
CA ASP A 2 11.82 2.02 -4.55
C ASP A 2 11.76 2.62 -3.13
N SER A 3 12.58 3.63 -2.86
CA SER A 3 12.82 4.18 -1.52
C SER A 3 11.54 4.70 -0.84
N LEU A 4 10.56 5.14 -1.62
CA LEU A 4 9.28 5.64 -1.12
C LEU A 4 8.36 4.51 -0.63
N ILE A 5 8.36 3.35 -1.30
CA ILE A 5 7.62 2.16 -0.85
C ILE A 5 8.17 1.68 0.49
N ALA A 6 9.50 1.61 0.62
CA ALA A 6 10.15 1.22 1.87
C ALA A 6 9.89 2.22 3.00
N ALA A 7 9.88 3.53 2.72
CA ALA A 7 9.54 4.56 3.70
C ALA A 7 8.08 4.45 4.16
N SER A 8 7.13 4.25 3.24
CA SER A 8 5.72 4.07 3.54
C SER A 8 5.45 2.82 4.38
N ALA A 9 6.10 1.70 4.04
CA ALA A 9 5.99 0.46 4.83
C ALA A 9 6.50 0.64 6.27
N ARG A 10 7.62 1.36 6.46
CA ARG A 10 8.14 1.68 7.80
C ARG A 10 7.19 2.59 8.59
N ALA A 11 6.63 3.62 7.96
CA ALA A 11 5.65 4.49 8.59
C ALA A 11 4.39 3.73 9.04
N LEU A 12 3.90 2.79 8.22
CA LEU A 12 2.82 1.89 8.66
C LEU A 12 3.25 0.98 9.81
N ALA A 13 4.47 0.46 9.81
CA ALA A 13 4.97 -0.37 10.92
C ALA A 13 5.05 0.41 12.24
N SER A 14 5.39 1.70 12.21
CA SER A 14 5.41 2.57 13.38
C SER A 14 4.03 3.13 13.78
N GLY A 15 2.97 2.83 13.03
CA GLY A 15 1.61 3.33 13.28
C GLY A 15 1.33 4.72 12.69
N ASP A 16 2.29 5.32 11.97
CA ASP A 16 2.11 6.61 11.30
C ASP A 16 1.46 6.42 9.92
N VAL A 17 0.13 6.39 9.94
CA VAL A 17 -0.68 6.17 8.74
C VAL A 17 -0.65 7.40 7.80
N LEU A 18 -0.49 8.61 8.32
CA LEU A 18 -0.47 9.83 7.50
C LEU A 18 0.85 9.98 6.75
N ALA A 19 1.99 9.72 7.40
CA ALA A 19 3.29 9.68 6.72
C ALA A 19 3.33 8.59 5.66
N ALA A 20 2.75 7.42 5.95
CA ALA A 20 2.64 6.35 4.96
C ALA A 20 1.87 6.79 3.71
N LEU A 21 0.74 7.48 3.88
CA LEU A 21 -0.06 8.01 2.78
C LEU A 21 0.70 9.07 1.98
N ASN A 22 1.39 10.00 2.65
CA ASN A 22 2.17 11.05 1.96
C ASN A 22 3.22 10.49 1.01
N HIS A 23 3.88 9.39 1.38
CA HIS A 23 4.88 8.75 0.53
C HIS A 23 4.30 8.10 -0.73
N VAL A 24 3.04 7.63 -0.67
CA VAL A 24 2.45 6.87 -1.78
C VAL A 24 1.33 7.60 -2.50
N ALA A 25 0.77 8.71 -1.99
CA ALA A 25 -0.49 9.33 -2.44
C ALA A 25 -0.61 9.62 -3.94
N LEU A 26 0.49 9.94 -4.62
CA LEU A 26 0.52 10.27 -6.04
C LEU A 26 0.82 9.08 -6.94
N ARG A 27 1.10 7.90 -6.38
CA ARG A 27 1.51 6.72 -7.13
C ARG A 27 0.35 5.76 -7.40
N GLU A 28 0.39 5.08 -8.54
CA GLU A 28 -0.60 4.06 -8.94
C GLU A 28 0.02 2.69 -9.20
N ASP A 29 1.28 2.48 -8.82
CA ASP A 29 1.92 1.17 -8.85
C ASP A 29 1.25 0.19 -7.87
N PRO A 30 1.29 -1.12 -8.16
CA PRO A 30 0.58 -2.12 -7.38
C PRO A 30 0.93 -2.08 -5.88
N ALA A 31 2.21 -1.87 -5.56
CA ALA A 31 2.71 -1.75 -4.19
C ALA A 31 2.20 -0.49 -3.46
N ALA A 32 2.16 0.67 -4.12
CA ALA A 32 1.59 1.88 -3.52
C ALA A 32 0.09 1.75 -3.28
N LEU A 33 -0.64 1.13 -4.21
CA LEU A 33 -2.07 0.87 -4.06
C LEU A 33 -2.34 -0.06 -2.88
N ALA A 34 -1.51 -1.08 -2.67
CA ALA A 34 -1.61 -1.97 -1.52
C ALA A 34 -1.37 -1.23 -0.20
N LEU A 35 -0.27 -0.48 -0.10
CA LEU A 35 0.06 0.29 1.10
C LEU A 35 -0.99 1.36 1.42
N ARG A 36 -1.52 2.05 0.40
CA ARG A 36 -2.62 3.01 0.55
C ARG A 36 -3.90 2.31 1.04
N GLY A 37 -4.20 1.12 0.52
CA GLY A 37 -5.33 0.31 0.97
C GLY A 37 -5.21 -0.08 2.44
N ILE A 38 -4.02 -0.52 2.88
CA ILE A 38 -3.75 -0.88 4.28
C ILE A 38 -3.87 0.36 5.19
N ALA A 39 -3.31 1.49 4.77
CA ALA A 39 -3.42 2.77 5.47
C ALA A 39 -4.88 3.18 5.66
N MET A 40 -5.68 3.16 4.59
CA MET A 40 -7.10 3.50 4.63
C MET A 40 -7.92 2.54 5.51
N ALA A 41 -7.60 1.25 5.52
CA ALA A 41 -8.28 0.29 6.38
C ALA A 41 -8.09 0.62 7.88
N ARG A 42 -6.91 1.12 8.26
CA ARG A 42 -6.61 1.55 9.64
C ARG A 42 -7.35 2.82 10.06
N LEU A 43 -7.77 3.65 9.10
CA LEU A 43 -8.58 4.84 9.33
C LEU A 43 -10.10 4.54 9.36
N GLY A 44 -10.50 3.28 9.17
CA GLY A 44 -11.91 2.88 9.09
C GLY A 44 -12.53 2.96 7.68
N GLU A 45 -11.76 3.38 6.68
CA GLU A 45 -12.21 3.53 5.28
C GLU A 45 -12.21 2.20 4.52
N LEU A 46 -12.91 1.20 5.06
CA LEU A 46 -12.85 -0.20 4.59
C LEU A 46 -13.34 -0.38 3.14
N ALA A 47 -14.34 0.39 2.71
CA ALA A 47 -14.87 0.30 1.34
C ALA A 47 -13.82 0.75 0.30
N ARG A 48 -13.16 1.89 0.56
CA ARG A 48 -12.09 2.42 -0.29
C ARG A 48 -10.86 1.53 -0.26
N ALA A 49 -10.46 1.08 0.93
CA ALA A 49 -9.35 0.15 1.11
C ALA A 49 -9.50 -1.12 0.26
N ARG A 50 -10.68 -1.76 0.30
CA ARG A 50 -10.98 -2.94 -0.51
C ARG A 50 -10.89 -2.67 -2.01
N GLY A 51 -11.32 -1.49 -2.46
CA GLY A 51 -11.19 -1.07 -3.86
C GLY A 51 -9.73 -1.00 -4.31
N LEU A 52 -8.89 -0.36 -3.49
CA LEU A 52 -7.45 -0.24 -3.76
C LEU A 52 -6.74 -1.59 -3.74
N LEU A 53 -7.03 -2.46 -2.78
CA LEU A 53 -6.43 -3.80 -2.70
C LEU A 53 -6.82 -4.68 -3.90
N ARG A 54 -8.04 -4.55 -4.43
CA ARG A 54 -8.43 -5.24 -5.67
C ARG A 54 -7.66 -4.73 -6.89
N ARG A 55 -7.45 -3.41 -7.00
CA ARG A 55 -6.65 -2.81 -8.08
C ARG A 55 -5.18 -3.23 -7.97
N ALA A 56 -4.61 -3.16 -6.77
CA ALA A 56 -3.26 -3.64 -6.48
C ALA A 56 -3.09 -5.10 -6.92
N ARG A 57 -4.00 -5.99 -6.51
CA ARG A 57 -3.96 -7.41 -6.87
C ARG A 57 -4.04 -7.68 -8.37
N ARG A 58 -4.72 -6.83 -9.15
CA ARG A 58 -4.72 -6.93 -10.62
C ARG A 58 -3.38 -6.54 -11.23
N GLY A 59 -2.69 -5.56 -10.62
CA GLY A 59 -1.37 -5.11 -11.06
C GLY A 59 -0.23 -6.07 -10.67
N PHE A 60 -0.37 -6.79 -9.56
CA PHE A 60 0.57 -7.83 -9.10
C PHE A 60 0.49 -9.17 -9.86
N GLY A 61 -0.17 -9.24 -11.03
CA GLY A 61 -0.50 -10.50 -11.71
C GLY A 61 0.70 -11.45 -11.87
N THR A 62 0.50 -12.75 -11.55
CA THR A 62 1.34 -13.98 -11.68
C THR A 62 2.88 -13.96 -11.60
N HIS A 63 3.56 -12.81 -11.67
CA HIS A 63 5.00 -12.67 -11.89
C HIS A 63 5.75 -11.89 -10.79
N GLU A 64 5.07 -11.18 -9.88
CA GLU A 64 5.77 -10.66 -8.71
C GLU A 64 5.66 -11.67 -7.57
N GLY A 65 6.79 -12.34 -7.33
CA GLY A 65 6.96 -13.30 -6.26
C GLY A 65 6.45 -12.70 -4.96
N LEU A 66 5.34 -13.26 -4.47
CA LEU A 66 4.96 -13.18 -3.07
C LEU A 66 6.21 -13.52 -2.27
N SER A 67 6.85 -12.49 -1.70
CA SER A 67 7.89 -12.70 -0.70
C SER A 67 7.19 -13.39 0.47
N ARG A 68 7.23 -14.72 0.46
CA ARG A 68 6.90 -15.54 1.61
C ARG A 68 7.89 -15.15 2.70
N ALA A 69 7.40 -14.38 3.67
CA ALA A 69 7.98 -14.33 5.00
C ALA A 69 7.44 -15.51 5.80
#